data_AF-A0A523TC12-F1
#
_entry.id   AF-A0A523TC12-F1
#
_cell.length_a   1.000
_cell.length_b   1.000
_cell.length_c   1.000
_cell.angle_alpha   90.00
_cell.angle_beta   90.00
_cell.angle_gamma   90.00
#
_symmetry.space_group_name_H-M   'P 1'
#
loop_
_entity.id
_entity.type
_entity.pdbx_description
1 polymer ?
#
loop_
_entity_poly.entity_id
_entity_poly.type
_entity_poly.pdbx_seq_one_letter_code
_entity_poly.pdbx_strand_id
1 'polypeptide(L)'
;MFGYIILRDIPKEEAQLDVAIYEIKGGFRGFAEVKPGIHFVTIKDDGQMVDGFWCEVKSNDAVIKRYDYRTKSFVDCEPEEHFRYKDMAVSGAMNHVLIPVMTQSHSLVQFWEELTSHLKYENFPFSLNKEEPMTPPTNLTPKELEEWYLTTFKSRFEQAFQDTHKRDMFSFFEEIQYAFILYVLFKDEQAYDRFFHLIQAVYNAGERSVTNAPGFFSGFLDIIRKQFNTIKAEDFTPENKLIANLSNLLEDMEDLGNRPLKEKSSDFKEYLNERGIQI
;
A
#
# COMPACT_ATOMS: atom_id res chain seq x y z
N MET A 1 -7.47 -19.96 7.99
CA MET A 1 -6.50 -20.31 9.05
C MET A 1 -5.74 -19.04 9.38
N PHE A 2 -5.53 -18.74 10.66
CA PHE A 2 -4.93 -17.49 11.12
C PHE A 2 -3.54 -17.73 11.71
N GLY A 3 -2.77 -16.65 11.91
CA GLY A 3 -1.53 -16.64 12.66
C GLY A 3 -1.62 -15.76 13.91
N TYR A 4 -0.47 -15.54 14.53
CA TYR A 4 -0.32 -14.83 15.79
C TYR A 4 0.85 -13.84 15.73
N ILE A 5 0.75 -12.75 16.49
CA ILE A 5 1.86 -11.83 16.74
C ILE A 5 1.99 -11.69 18.24
N ILE A 6 3.15 -12.06 18.79
CA ILE A 6 3.44 -12.03 20.22
C ILE A 6 4.43 -10.90 20.51
N LEU A 7 4.02 -10.00 21.39
CA LEU A 7 4.79 -8.84 21.82
C LEU A 7 5.19 -8.99 23.28
N ARG A 8 6.49 -8.94 23.54
CA ARG A 8 7.06 -9.08 24.87
C ARG A 8 7.66 -7.78 25.37
N ASP A 9 7.56 -7.62 26.68
CA ASP A 9 8.15 -6.52 27.43
C ASP A 9 7.75 -5.13 26.89
N ILE A 10 6.52 -5.00 26.38
CA ILE A 10 6.00 -3.73 25.89
C ILE A 10 5.38 -2.88 27.02
N PRO A 11 5.42 -1.55 26.92
CA PRO A 11 4.57 -0.65 27.71
C PRO A 11 3.10 -1.04 27.60
N LYS A 12 2.32 -0.72 28.63
CA LYS A 12 0.88 -1.05 28.74
C LYS A 12 0.03 0.18 28.43
N GLU A 13 0.23 0.74 27.25
CA GLU A 13 -0.46 1.94 26.78
C GLU A 13 -1.34 1.62 25.57
N GLU A 14 -0.77 1.69 24.37
CA GLU A 14 -1.45 1.41 23.10
C GLU A 14 -0.54 0.53 22.23
N ALA A 15 -1.16 -0.33 21.42
CA ALA A 15 -0.51 -1.08 20.37
C ALA A 15 -1.26 -0.87 19.06
N GLN A 16 -0.53 -0.71 17.96
CA GLN A 16 -1.10 -0.61 16.63
C GLN A 16 -0.69 -1.85 15.84
N LEU A 17 -1.69 -2.48 15.23
CA LEU A 17 -1.50 -3.49 14.19
C LEU A 17 -2.10 -2.92 12.92
N ASP A 18 -1.27 -2.74 11.91
CA ASP A 18 -1.62 -2.18 10.62
C ASP A 18 -2.19 -0.76 10.80
N VAL A 19 -3.43 -0.53 10.40
CA VAL A 19 -4.16 0.73 10.58
C VAL A 19 -5.01 0.76 11.87
N ALA A 20 -5.08 -0.36 12.61
CA ALA A 20 -5.92 -0.48 13.79
C ALA A 20 -5.13 -0.19 15.07
N ILE A 21 -5.66 0.71 15.90
CA ILE A 21 -5.08 1.08 17.19
C ILE A 21 -5.90 0.41 18.30
N TYR A 22 -5.20 -0.20 19.25
CA TYR A 22 -5.77 -0.92 20.38
C TYR A 22 -5.24 -0.35 21.69
N GLU A 23 -6.15 0.02 22.60
CA GLU A 23 -5.79 0.28 24.00
C GLU A 23 -5.45 -1.05 24.68
N ILE A 24 -4.26 -1.14 25.27
CA ILE A 24 -3.77 -2.38 25.87
C ILE A 24 -3.81 -2.31 27.39
N LYS A 25 -4.34 -3.37 28.01
CA LYS A 25 -4.48 -3.50 29.47
C LYS A 25 -3.45 -4.48 30.04
N GLY A 26 -3.37 -4.53 31.36
CA GLY A 26 -2.51 -5.47 32.08
C GLY A 26 -2.76 -6.91 31.64
N GLY A 27 -1.70 -7.57 31.16
CA GLY A 27 -1.76 -8.95 30.68
C GLY A 27 -1.66 -9.07 29.16
N PHE A 28 -1.87 -8.01 28.38
CA PHE A 28 -1.73 -8.04 26.92
C PHE A 28 -0.35 -8.61 26.47
N ARG A 29 -0.39 -9.52 25.50
CA ARG A 29 0.79 -10.18 24.91
C ARG A 29 0.82 -10.15 23.38
N GLY A 30 -0.08 -9.43 22.73
CA GLY A 30 -0.13 -9.32 21.27
C GLY A 30 -1.49 -9.72 20.69
N PHE A 31 -1.46 -10.24 19.47
CA PHE A 31 -2.62 -10.39 18.60
C PHE A 31 -2.82 -11.86 18.19
N ALA A 32 -4.08 -12.29 18.20
CA ALA A 32 -4.54 -13.56 17.68
C ALA A 32 -5.49 -13.31 16.50
N GLU A 33 -5.78 -14.36 15.74
CA GLU A 33 -6.62 -14.29 14.54
C GLU A 33 -6.04 -13.37 13.44
N VAL A 34 -4.71 -13.18 13.42
CA VAL A 34 -4.07 -12.32 12.41
C VAL A 34 -4.11 -13.04 11.05
N LYS A 35 -4.60 -12.37 10.00
CA LYS A 35 -4.63 -12.97 8.66
C LYS A 35 -3.19 -13.25 8.18
N PRO A 36 -2.98 -14.27 7.35
CA PRO A 36 -1.68 -14.45 6.71
C PRO A 36 -1.39 -13.30 5.76
N GLY A 37 -0.16 -12.79 5.77
CA GLY A 37 0.22 -11.64 4.95
C GLY A 37 1.24 -10.75 5.65
N ILE A 38 1.41 -9.55 5.10
CA ILE A 38 2.36 -8.56 5.58
C ILE A 38 1.65 -7.65 6.56
N HIS A 39 2.28 -7.39 7.70
CA HIS A 39 1.73 -6.56 8.75
C HIS A 39 2.76 -5.56 9.24
N PHE A 40 2.26 -4.44 9.75
CA PHE A 40 3.06 -3.47 10.47
C PHE A 40 2.62 -3.41 11.93
N VAL A 41 3.58 -3.44 12.86
CA VAL A 41 3.29 -3.39 14.29
C VAL A 41 4.11 -2.32 14.95
N THR A 42 3.46 -1.48 15.74
CA THR A 42 4.11 -0.51 16.62
C THR A 42 3.37 -0.41 17.95
N ILE A 43 3.98 0.24 18.93
CA ILE A 43 3.44 0.48 20.26
C ILE A 43 3.66 1.92 20.67
N LYS A 44 2.92 2.34 21.68
CA LYS A 44 3.13 3.62 22.35
C LYS A 44 4.02 3.45 23.57
N ASP A 45 5.08 4.22 23.63
CA ASP A 45 6.03 4.31 24.75
C ASP A 45 6.22 5.77 25.11
N ASP A 46 6.10 6.12 26.39
CA ASP A 46 6.20 7.51 26.88
C ASP A 46 5.25 8.48 26.13
N GLY A 47 4.04 8.01 25.81
CA GLY A 47 3.02 8.80 25.12
C GLY A 47 3.25 9.00 23.62
N GLN A 48 4.26 8.38 23.00
CA GLN A 48 4.56 8.48 21.57
C GLN A 48 4.62 7.10 20.90
N MET A 49 4.16 7.01 19.65
CA MET A 49 4.35 5.80 18.85
C MET A 49 5.83 5.67 18.49
N VAL A 50 6.42 4.51 18.78
CA VAL A 50 7.83 4.24 18.47
C VAL A 50 8.00 3.65 17.08
N ASP A 51 9.25 3.51 16.63
CA ASP A 51 9.54 2.79 15.40
C ASP A 51 9.08 1.33 15.53
N GLY A 52 8.16 0.96 14.63
CA GLY A 52 7.59 -0.36 14.57
C GLY A 52 8.46 -1.36 13.83
N PHE A 53 7.86 -2.50 13.48
CA PHE A 53 8.47 -3.48 12.59
C PHE A 53 7.44 -4.01 11.60
N TRP A 54 7.95 -4.35 10.41
CA TRP A 54 7.22 -5.11 9.42
C TRP A 54 7.45 -6.61 9.65
N CYS A 55 6.44 -7.42 9.41
CA CYS A 55 6.56 -8.88 9.46
C CYS A 55 5.64 -9.58 8.47
N GLU A 56 5.98 -10.82 8.13
CA GLU A 56 5.08 -11.76 7.47
C GLU A 56 4.49 -12.72 8.49
N VAL A 57 3.16 -12.75 8.56
CA VAL A 57 2.43 -13.74 9.36
C VAL A 57 2.02 -14.89 8.45
N LYS A 58 2.33 -16.12 8.86
CA LYS A 58 1.91 -17.35 8.18
C LYS A 58 0.74 -18.01 8.89
N SER A 59 -0.02 -18.81 8.16
CA SER A 59 -1.10 -19.62 8.75
C SER A 59 -0.53 -20.58 9.79
N ASN A 60 -1.16 -20.61 10.97
CA ASN A 60 -0.77 -21.45 12.10
C ASN A 60 0.69 -21.24 12.55
N ASP A 61 1.17 -19.99 12.44
CA ASP A 61 2.49 -19.58 12.89
C ASP A 61 2.40 -18.34 13.78
N ALA A 62 3.48 -18.03 14.49
CA ALA A 62 3.58 -16.88 15.36
C ALA A 62 4.85 -16.06 15.04
N VAL A 63 4.70 -14.74 14.96
CA VAL A 63 5.82 -13.78 14.97
C VAL A 63 6.04 -13.33 16.41
N ILE A 64 7.24 -13.54 16.97
CA ILE A 64 7.55 -13.18 18.35
C ILE A 64 8.61 -12.07 18.35
N LYS A 65 8.28 -10.91 18.92
CA LYS A 65 9.22 -9.80 19.13
C LYS A 65 9.25 -9.37 20.59
N ARG A 66 10.42 -8.94 21.06
CA ARG A 66 10.61 -8.29 22.35
C ARG A 66 10.94 -6.83 22.14
N TYR A 67 10.33 -5.95 22.93
CA TYR A 67 10.68 -4.55 22.95
C TYR A 67 11.88 -4.30 23.89
N ASP A 68 12.94 -3.69 23.37
CA ASP A 68 14.11 -3.29 24.15
C ASP A 68 14.02 -1.81 24.51
N TYR A 69 13.74 -1.51 25.78
CA TYR A 69 13.62 -0.15 26.30
C TYR A 69 14.90 0.69 26.18
N ARG A 70 16.08 0.05 26.04
CA ARG A 70 17.35 0.79 25.93
C ARG A 70 17.54 1.34 24.52
N THR A 71 17.20 0.54 23.52
CA THR A 71 17.32 0.92 22.10
C THR A 71 16.02 1.50 21.54
N LYS A 72 14.92 1.42 22.30
CA LYS A 72 13.55 1.78 21.90
C LYS A 72 13.13 1.09 20.60
N SER A 73 13.49 -0.18 20.45
CA SER A 73 13.23 -0.94 19.23
C SER A 73 12.79 -2.38 19.51
N PHE A 74 12.15 -3.00 18.51
CA PHE A 74 11.80 -4.41 18.57
C PHE A 74 12.97 -5.28 18.13
N VAL A 75 13.27 -6.31 18.92
CA VAL A 75 14.31 -7.30 18.66
C VAL A 75 13.71 -8.71 18.62
N ASP A 76 14.39 -9.60 17.90
CA ASP A 76 14.06 -11.02 17.94
C ASP A 76 14.33 -11.61 19.33
N CYS A 77 13.51 -12.58 19.73
CA CYS A 77 13.74 -13.35 20.94
C CYS A 77 14.81 -14.44 20.71
N GLU A 78 15.43 -14.88 21.79
CA GLU A 78 16.28 -16.07 21.75
C GLU A 78 15.50 -17.30 21.25
N PRO A 79 16.15 -18.25 20.55
CA PRO A 79 15.45 -19.37 19.92
C PRO A 79 14.55 -20.17 20.87
N GLU A 80 15.01 -20.46 22.09
CA GLU A 80 14.23 -21.19 23.09
C GLU A 80 12.95 -20.46 23.49
N GLU A 81 13.03 -19.15 23.68
CA GLU A 81 11.86 -18.33 24.00
C GLU A 81 10.92 -18.25 22.80
N HIS A 82 11.46 -18.07 21.59
CA HIS A 82 10.68 -18.07 20.36
C HIS A 82 9.85 -19.37 20.23
N PHE A 83 10.48 -20.55 20.37
CA PHE A 83 9.78 -21.83 20.29
C PHE A 83 8.70 -21.97 21.36
N ARG A 84 9.00 -21.59 22.60
CA ARG A 84 8.04 -21.67 23.71
C ARG A 84 6.81 -20.80 23.46
N TYR A 85 6.99 -19.53 23.09
CA TYR A 85 5.85 -18.62 22.86
C TYR A 85 5.07 -18.99 21.60
N LYS A 86 5.73 -19.50 20.56
CA LYS A 86 5.06 -20.05 19.39
C LYS A 86 4.14 -21.21 19.76
N ASP A 87 4.64 -22.18 20.52
CA ASP A 87 3.84 -23.33 20.97
C ASP A 87 2.65 -22.90 21.84
N MET A 88 2.87 -21.97 22.78
CA MET A 88 1.80 -21.43 23.62
C MET A 88 0.73 -20.67 22.83
N ALA A 89 1.13 -19.92 21.79
CA ALA A 89 0.18 -19.21 20.93
C ALA A 89 -0.63 -20.18 20.07
N VAL A 90 0.04 -21.11 19.39
CA VAL A 90 -0.59 -22.08 18.48
C VAL A 90 -1.50 -23.07 19.22
N SER A 91 -1.14 -23.47 20.45
CA SER A 91 -1.98 -24.32 21.30
C SER A 91 -3.18 -23.60 21.91
N GLY A 92 -3.27 -22.27 21.79
CA GLY A 92 -4.33 -21.45 22.37
C GLY A 92 -4.15 -21.13 23.86
N ALA A 93 -3.04 -21.54 24.49
CA ALA A 93 -2.75 -21.24 25.89
C ALA A 93 -2.69 -19.73 26.17
N MET A 94 -2.40 -18.92 25.14
CA MET A 94 -2.34 -17.46 25.23
C MET A 94 -3.65 -16.73 24.87
N ASN A 95 -4.73 -17.42 24.49
CA ASN A 95 -5.92 -16.75 23.94
C ASN A 95 -6.54 -15.68 24.87
N HIS A 96 -6.40 -15.82 26.19
CA HIS A 96 -6.92 -14.86 27.17
C HIS A 96 -6.08 -13.57 27.30
N VAL A 97 -4.86 -13.56 26.73
CA VAL A 97 -3.94 -12.41 26.74
C VAL A 97 -3.67 -11.83 25.35
N LEU A 98 -4.31 -12.38 24.32
CA LEU A 98 -4.20 -11.91 22.95
C LEU A 98 -5.50 -11.22 22.52
N ILE A 99 -5.38 -10.16 21.72
CA ILE A 99 -6.53 -9.52 21.10
C ILE A 99 -6.92 -10.30 19.84
N PRO A 100 -8.15 -10.84 19.72
CA PRO A 100 -8.64 -11.47 18.50
C PRO A 100 -9.00 -10.40 17.46
N VAL A 101 -8.09 -10.11 16.53
CA VAL A 101 -8.18 -8.92 15.67
C VAL A 101 -9.34 -8.99 14.68
N MET A 102 -9.65 -10.19 14.17
CA MET A 102 -10.77 -10.40 13.25
C MET A 102 -12.12 -10.16 13.93
N THR A 103 -12.22 -10.52 15.20
CA THR A 103 -13.44 -10.33 15.99
C THR A 103 -13.64 -8.86 16.38
N GLN A 104 -12.57 -8.14 16.71
CA GLN A 104 -12.68 -6.75 17.19
C GLN A 104 -12.66 -5.70 16.07
N SER A 105 -11.92 -5.95 14.99
CA SER A 105 -11.58 -4.94 13.98
C SER A 105 -11.75 -5.46 12.55
N HIS A 106 -12.79 -6.27 12.30
CA HIS A 106 -13.01 -6.98 11.03
C HIS A 106 -12.85 -6.09 9.79
N SER A 107 -13.51 -4.94 9.77
CA SER A 107 -13.47 -4.01 8.63
C SER A 107 -12.07 -3.45 8.40
N LEU A 108 -11.33 -3.12 9.46
CA LEU A 108 -9.95 -2.64 9.35
C LEU A 108 -8.99 -3.73 8.87
N VAL A 109 -9.22 -4.99 9.24
CA VAL A 109 -8.40 -6.12 8.76
C VAL A 109 -8.66 -6.40 7.28
N GLN A 110 -9.93 -6.39 6.84
CA GLN A 110 -10.26 -6.51 5.41
C GLN A 110 -9.65 -5.37 4.61
N PHE A 111 -9.75 -4.17 5.16
CA PHE A 111 -9.18 -2.99 4.56
C PHE A 111 -7.65 -3.09 4.41
N TRP A 112 -6.95 -3.58 5.44
CA TRP A 112 -5.51 -3.80 5.34
C TRP A 112 -5.14 -4.85 4.28
N GLU A 113 -5.85 -5.98 4.23
CA GLU A 113 -5.66 -7.02 3.22
C GLU A 113 -5.81 -6.48 1.79
N GLU A 114 -6.76 -5.56 1.59
CA GLU A 114 -6.94 -4.84 0.32
C GLU A 114 -5.78 -3.91 0.00
N LEU A 115 -5.23 -3.19 0.99
CA LEU A 115 -4.09 -2.30 0.83
C LEU A 115 -2.78 -3.04 0.55
N THR A 116 -2.62 -4.26 1.06
CA THR A 116 -1.38 -5.04 0.92
C THR A 116 -1.47 -6.13 -0.14
N SER A 117 -2.51 -6.15 -0.98
CA SER A 117 -2.79 -7.28 -1.87
C SER A 117 -1.72 -7.54 -2.94
N HIS A 118 -0.88 -6.55 -3.25
CA HIS A 118 0.26 -6.68 -4.17
C HIS A 118 1.62 -6.65 -3.48
N LEU A 119 1.66 -6.44 -2.17
CA LEU A 119 2.91 -6.50 -1.42
C LEU A 119 3.29 -7.96 -1.18
N LYS A 120 4.54 -8.32 -1.51
CA LYS A 120 5.09 -9.64 -1.18
C LYS A 120 6.29 -9.51 -0.27
N TYR A 121 6.33 -10.32 0.79
CA TYR A 121 7.40 -10.20 1.77
C TYR A 121 8.78 -10.58 1.22
N GLU A 122 8.81 -11.38 0.15
CA GLU A 122 10.04 -11.68 -0.61
C GLU A 122 10.71 -10.44 -1.22
N ASN A 123 9.94 -9.36 -1.42
CA ASN A 123 10.41 -8.08 -1.94
C ASN A 123 10.77 -7.07 -0.83
N PHE A 124 10.67 -7.46 0.45
CA PHE A 124 10.99 -6.56 1.56
C PHE A 124 12.51 -6.37 1.72
N PRO A 125 13.02 -5.14 1.92
CA PRO A 125 12.28 -3.88 2.04
C PRO A 125 11.76 -3.36 0.69
N PHE A 126 10.51 -2.90 0.69
CA PHE A 126 9.91 -2.30 -0.48
C PHE A 126 10.60 -1.00 -0.86
N SER A 127 10.71 -0.75 -2.16
CA SER A 127 11.41 0.41 -2.69
C SER A 127 10.41 1.47 -3.17
N LEU A 128 10.68 2.73 -2.78
CA LEU A 128 10.13 3.90 -3.47
C LEU A 128 11.16 4.34 -4.51
N ASN A 129 10.89 3.99 -5.77
CA ASN A 129 11.76 4.31 -6.86
C ASN A 129 11.78 5.83 -7.11
N LYS A 130 12.97 6.35 -7.40
CA LYS A 130 13.12 7.71 -7.92
C LYS A 130 13.08 7.64 -9.44
N GLU A 131 12.32 8.52 -10.04
CA GLU A 131 12.25 8.67 -11.49
C GLU A 131 12.93 9.99 -11.85
N GLU A 132 13.92 9.89 -12.74
CA GLU A 132 14.54 11.07 -13.33
C GLU A 132 13.72 11.48 -14.55
N PRO A 133 13.15 12.71 -14.56
CA PRO A 133 12.39 13.17 -15.71
C PRO A 133 13.26 13.13 -16.96
N MET A 134 12.72 12.56 -18.04
CA MET A 134 13.39 12.59 -19.32
C MET A 134 13.57 14.04 -19.81
N THR A 135 14.82 14.50 -19.87
CA THR A 135 15.18 15.81 -20.43
C THR A 135 15.80 15.66 -21.82
N PRO A 136 15.39 16.46 -22.81
CA PRO A 136 16.04 16.44 -24.11
C PRO A 136 17.52 16.88 -23.98
N PRO A 137 18.43 16.36 -24.82
CA PRO A 137 19.81 16.85 -24.88
C PRO A 137 19.84 18.36 -25.17
N THR A 138 20.71 19.09 -24.47
CA THR A 138 20.77 20.56 -24.54
C THR A 138 21.35 21.11 -25.84
N ASN A 139 21.88 20.24 -26.69
CA ASN A 139 22.59 20.59 -27.93
C ASN A 139 21.82 20.24 -29.22
N LEU A 140 20.53 19.89 -29.12
CA LEU A 140 19.71 19.59 -30.30
C LEU A 140 19.29 20.88 -31.02
N THR A 141 19.31 20.84 -32.35
CA THR A 141 18.62 21.84 -33.18
C THR A 141 17.10 21.71 -33.03
N PRO A 142 16.30 22.73 -33.39
CA PRO A 142 14.84 22.64 -33.29
C PRO A 142 14.22 21.44 -34.01
N LYS A 143 14.75 21.08 -35.20
CA LYS A 143 14.28 19.91 -35.97
C LYS A 143 14.62 18.58 -35.29
N GLU A 144 15.84 18.47 -34.73
CA GLU A 144 16.26 17.27 -34.00
C GLU A 144 15.49 17.14 -32.68
N LEU A 145 15.15 18.26 -32.04
CA LEU A 145 14.34 18.27 -30.83
C LEU A 145 12.91 17.76 -31.12
N GLU A 146 12.30 18.20 -32.21
CA GLU A 146 11.01 17.68 -32.68
C GLU A 146 11.08 16.18 -32.96
N GLU A 147 12.09 15.72 -33.70
CA GLU A 147 12.29 14.29 -33.98
C GLU A 147 12.52 13.48 -32.69
N TRP A 148 13.26 14.02 -31.72
CA TRP A 148 13.48 13.38 -30.43
C TRP A 148 12.18 13.24 -29.64
N TYR A 149 11.33 14.28 -29.61
CA TYR A 149 10.01 14.20 -28.98
C TYR A 149 9.08 13.18 -29.64
N LEU A 150 9.19 12.98 -30.95
CA LEU A 150 8.36 12.02 -31.68
C LEU A 150 8.84 10.58 -31.54
N THR A 151 10.15 10.36 -31.42
CA THR A 151 10.74 9.01 -31.53
C THR A 151 11.28 8.46 -30.22
N THR A 152 11.71 9.34 -29.32
CA THR A 152 12.49 8.96 -28.14
C THR A 152 11.79 9.35 -26.85
N PHE A 153 11.09 10.49 -26.82
CA PHE A 153 10.38 10.94 -25.62
C PHE A 153 9.31 9.94 -25.20
N LYS A 154 9.40 9.52 -23.94
CA LYS A 154 8.44 8.63 -23.28
C LYS A 154 7.50 9.46 -22.42
N SER A 155 6.22 9.10 -22.42
CA SER A 155 5.29 9.65 -21.43
C SER A 155 5.75 9.31 -20.00
N ARG A 156 5.24 10.02 -19.00
CA ARG A 156 5.52 9.69 -17.59
C ARG A 156 5.09 8.27 -17.25
N PHE A 157 3.97 7.81 -17.81
CA PHE A 157 3.56 6.42 -17.69
C PHE A 157 4.60 5.47 -18.27
N GLU A 158 5.09 5.73 -19.48
CA GLU A 158 6.06 4.86 -20.13
C GLU A 158 7.40 4.82 -19.37
N GLN A 159 7.85 5.95 -18.82
CA GLN A 159 9.03 6.00 -17.95
C GLN A 159 8.81 5.17 -16.68
N ALA A 160 7.75 5.46 -15.93
CA ALA A 160 7.43 4.74 -14.71
C ALA A 160 7.22 3.23 -14.97
N PHE A 161 6.39 2.87 -15.95
CA PHE A 161 6.05 1.47 -16.19
C PHE A 161 7.17 0.70 -16.90
N GLN A 162 7.78 1.26 -17.95
CA GLN A 162 8.76 0.52 -18.75
C GLN A 162 10.17 0.62 -18.18
N ASP A 163 10.59 1.80 -17.72
CA ASP A 163 11.98 2.01 -17.31
C ASP A 163 12.18 1.68 -15.83
N THR A 164 11.31 2.16 -14.95
CA THR A 164 11.39 1.85 -13.52
C THR A 164 10.94 0.42 -13.24
N HIS A 165 9.74 0.06 -13.68
CA HIS A 165 9.12 -1.24 -13.34
C HIS A 165 9.35 -2.35 -14.37
N LYS A 166 10.13 -2.10 -15.43
CA LYS A 166 10.47 -3.11 -16.45
C LYS A 166 9.25 -3.80 -17.09
N ARG A 167 8.15 -3.07 -17.19
CA ARG A 167 6.83 -3.54 -17.67
C ARG A 167 6.20 -4.62 -16.77
N ASP A 168 6.64 -4.72 -15.52
CA ASP A 168 6.01 -5.57 -14.52
C ASP A 168 4.89 -4.80 -13.80
N MET A 169 3.66 -5.20 -14.11
CA MET A 169 2.46 -4.66 -13.48
C MET A 169 2.47 -4.89 -11.96
N PHE A 170 2.97 -6.04 -11.49
CA PHE A 170 2.97 -6.35 -10.07
C PHE A 170 3.94 -5.45 -9.30
N SER A 171 5.13 -5.22 -9.85
CA SER A 171 6.09 -4.28 -9.26
C SER A 171 5.52 -2.85 -9.19
N PHE A 172 4.82 -2.37 -10.23
CA PHE A 172 4.17 -1.05 -10.20
C PHE A 172 3.07 -0.98 -9.13
N PHE A 173 2.25 -2.03 -9.03
CA PHE A 173 1.16 -2.11 -8.05
C PHE A 173 1.66 -2.28 -6.62
N GLU A 174 2.79 -2.95 -6.43
CA GLU A 174 3.48 -3.02 -5.14
C GLU A 174 3.95 -1.62 -4.70
N GLU A 175 4.62 -0.87 -5.59
CA GLU A 175 5.12 0.46 -5.25
C GLU A 175 3.98 1.44 -4.92
N ILE A 176 2.91 1.47 -5.73
CA ILE A 176 1.79 2.39 -5.47
C ILE A 176 1.06 2.07 -4.16
N GLN A 177 0.91 0.78 -3.81
CA GLN A 177 0.33 0.38 -2.53
C GLN A 177 1.25 0.72 -1.36
N TYR A 178 2.55 0.45 -1.49
CA TYR A 178 3.51 0.75 -0.44
C TYR A 178 3.62 2.25 -0.16
N ALA A 179 3.73 3.07 -1.22
CA ALA A 179 3.75 4.52 -1.11
C ALA A 179 2.51 5.05 -0.38
N PHE A 180 1.33 4.53 -0.74
CA PHE A 180 0.08 4.87 -0.07
C PHE A 180 0.07 4.49 1.41
N ILE A 181 0.50 3.27 1.75
CA ILE A 181 0.54 2.78 3.13
C ILE A 181 1.50 3.61 3.99
N LEU A 182 2.68 3.96 3.47
CA LEU A 182 3.62 4.81 4.20
C LEU A 182 3.02 6.18 4.54
N TYR A 183 2.28 6.77 3.60
CA TYR A 183 1.55 8.00 3.88
C TYR A 183 0.45 7.81 4.93
N VAL A 184 -0.35 6.73 4.82
CA VAL A 184 -1.43 6.45 5.77
C VAL A 184 -0.90 6.27 7.19
N LEU A 185 0.14 5.44 7.36
CA LEU A 185 0.70 5.07 8.65
C LEU A 185 1.61 6.15 9.25
N PHE A 186 2.46 6.77 8.44
CA PHE A 186 3.55 7.62 8.94
C PHE A 186 3.45 9.09 8.53
N LYS A 187 2.47 9.46 7.69
CA LYS A 187 2.41 10.80 7.08
C LYS A 187 3.71 11.15 6.36
N ASP A 188 4.31 10.15 5.69
CA ASP A 188 5.51 10.34 4.88
C ASP A 188 5.16 11.12 3.60
N GLU A 189 5.55 12.39 3.57
CA GLU A 189 5.32 13.29 2.43
C GLU A 189 6.05 12.85 1.16
N GLN A 190 7.22 12.18 1.27
CA GLN A 190 7.92 11.68 0.08
C GLN A 190 7.17 10.50 -0.52
N ALA A 191 6.63 9.62 0.33
CA ALA A 191 5.78 8.52 -0.10
C ALA A 191 4.47 9.05 -0.71
N TYR A 192 3.89 10.10 -0.13
CA TYR A 192 2.76 10.81 -0.71
C TYR A 192 3.10 11.35 -2.10
N ASP A 193 4.16 12.15 -2.24
CA ASP A 193 4.58 12.69 -3.55
C ASP A 193 4.80 11.58 -4.59
N ARG A 194 5.42 10.45 -4.20
CA ARG A 194 5.61 9.30 -5.09
C ARG A 194 4.29 8.66 -5.49
N PHE A 195 3.39 8.46 -4.55
CA PHE A 195 2.05 7.94 -4.80
C PHE A 195 1.30 8.80 -5.84
N PHE A 196 1.31 10.12 -5.68
CA PHE A 196 0.70 11.05 -6.64
C PHE A 196 1.38 11.00 -8.00
N HIS A 197 2.71 10.97 -8.03
CA HIS A 197 3.45 10.86 -9.28
C HIS A 197 3.02 9.62 -10.07
N LEU A 198 2.90 8.46 -9.41
CA LEU A 198 2.46 7.22 -10.04
C LEU A 198 1.01 7.31 -10.56
N ILE A 199 0.09 7.86 -9.77
CA ILE A 199 -1.30 8.10 -10.22
C ILE A 199 -1.34 8.99 -11.45
N GLN A 200 -0.67 10.14 -11.38
CA GLN A 200 -0.66 11.12 -12.46
C GLN A 200 0.06 10.59 -13.71
N ALA A 201 1.07 9.73 -13.54
CA ALA A 201 1.65 9.02 -14.67
C ALA A 201 0.59 8.18 -15.40
N VAL A 202 -0.21 7.37 -14.68
CA VAL A 202 -1.27 6.55 -15.27
C VAL A 202 -2.38 7.40 -15.90
N TYR A 203 -2.79 8.50 -15.28
CA TYR A 203 -3.82 9.40 -15.83
C TYR A 203 -3.39 10.07 -17.14
N ASN A 204 -2.08 10.21 -17.35
CA ASN A 204 -1.50 10.81 -18.55
C ASN A 204 -0.78 9.76 -19.42
N ALA A 205 -1.23 8.50 -19.36
CA ALA A 205 -0.63 7.42 -20.15
C ALA A 205 -0.91 7.55 -21.64
N GLY A 206 -2.08 8.11 -21.99
CA GLY A 206 -2.55 8.30 -23.36
C GLY A 206 -3.09 7.03 -24.01
N GLU A 207 -3.85 7.26 -25.08
CA GLU A 207 -4.55 6.27 -25.90
C GLU A 207 -3.76 5.00 -26.23
N ARG A 208 -2.50 5.18 -26.65
CA ARG A 208 -1.63 4.06 -27.07
C ARG A 208 -1.36 3.11 -25.90
N SER A 209 -1.14 3.63 -24.70
CA SER A 209 -0.85 2.80 -23.53
C SER A 209 -2.09 2.04 -23.08
N VAL A 210 -3.25 2.69 -23.07
CA VAL A 210 -4.56 2.08 -22.76
C VAL A 210 -4.84 0.90 -23.69
N THR A 211 -4.63 1.08 -24.99
CA THR A 211 -4.83 0.03 -26.00
C THR A 211 -3.87 -1.15 -25.80
N ASN A 212 -2.60 -0.88 -25.47
CA ASN A 212 -1.56 -1.90 -25.39
C ASN A 212 -1.53 -2.68 -24.07
N ALA A 213 -2.07 -2.12 -22.98
CA ALA A 213 -2.01 -2.72 -21.65
C ALA A 213 -3.36 -2.68 -20.90
N PRO A 214 -4.49 -3.13 -21.49
CA PRO A 214 -5.81 -3.00 -20.87
C PRO A 214 -5.91 -3.68 -19.48
N GLY A 215 -5.22 -4.80 -19.28
CA GLY A 215 -5.15 -5.47 -17.97
C GLY A 215 -4.51 -4.61 -16.87
N PHE A 216 -3.51 -3.80 -17.22
CA PHE A 216 -2.88 -2.86 -16.29
C PHE A 216 -3.89 -1.83 -15.80
N PHE A 217 -4.60 -1.16 -16.73
CA PHE A 217 -5.53 -0.10 -16.34
C PHE A 217 -6.72 -0.64 -15.53
N SER A 218 -7.21 -1.84 -15.86
CA SER A 218 -8.23 -2.50 -15.05
C SER A 218 -7.75 -2.76 -13.62
N GLY A 219 -6.56 -3.36 -13.46
CA GLY A 219 -6.00 -3.64 -12.13
C GLY A 219 -5.67 -2.37 -11.34
N PHE A 220 -5.26 -1.31 -12.04
CA PHE A 220 -5.02 -0.01 -11.44
C PHE A 220 -6.32 0.58 -10.85
N LEU A 221 -7.44 0.57 -11.60
CA LEU A 221 -8.73 1.04 -11.06
C LEU A 221 -9.18 0.23 -9.84
N ASP A 222 -8.90 -1.07 -9.79
CA ASP A 222 -9.18 -1.90 -8.61
C ASP A 222 -8.39 -1.45 -7.37
N ILE A 223 -7.11 -1.13 -7.54
CA ILE A 223 -6.25 -0.64 -6.45
C ILE A 223 -6.70 0.75 -5.99
N ILE A 224 -6.91 1.67 -6.93
CA ILE A 224 -7.31 3.04 -6.62
C ILE A 224 -8.68 3.07 -5.94
N ARG A 225 -9.65 2.25 -6.37
CA ARG A 225 -10.96 2.13 -5.70
C ARG A 225 -10.82 1.82 -4.21
N LYS A 226 -9.97 0.83 -3.88
CA LYS A 226 -9.72 0.41 -2.50
C LYS A 226 -9.05 1.51 -1.69
N GLN A 227 -8.04 2.18 -2.24
CA GLN A 227 -7.33 3.29 -1.58
C GLN A 227 -8.22 4.53 -1.42
N PHE A 228 -9.09 4.81 -2.39
CA PHE A 228 -10.00 5.95 -2.32
C PHE A 228 -11.03 5.79 -1.21
N ASN A 229 -11.49 4.56 -0.91
CA ASN A 229 -12.42 4.31 0.20
C ASN A 229 -11.92 4.76 1.58
N THR A 230 -10.62 5.07 1.69
CA THR A 230 -9.93 5.45 2.92
C THR A 230 -9.79 6.96 3.07
N ILE A 231 -9.90 7.66 1.94
CA ILE A 231 -9.81 9.11 1.84
C ILE A 231 -11.23 9.65 1.99
N LYS A 232 -11.40 10.72 2.77
CA LYS A 232 -12.73 11.28 3.00
C LYS A 232 -13.26 11.86 1.70
N ALA A 233 -14.58 11.79 1.51
CA ALA A 233 -15.22 12.34 0.32
C ALA A 233 -14.89 13.84 0.16
N GLU A 234 -14.82 14.58 1.28
CA GLU A 234 -14.48 16.01 1.30
C GLU A 234 -13.08 16.32 0.75
N ASP A 235 -12.15 15.36 0.81
CA ASP A 235 -10.79 15.57 0.30
C ASP A 235 -10.76 15.52 -1.24
N PHE A 236 -11.78 14.98 -1.90
CA PHE A 236 -11.87 14.92 -3.36
C PHE A 236 -12.48 16.20 -3.95
N THR A 237 -11.77 17.32 -3.85
CA THR A 237 -12.15 18.55 -4.58
C THR A 237 -11.68 18.45 -6.05
N PRO A 238 -12.32 19.14 -7.01
CA PRO A 238 -11.88 19.15 -8.41
C PRO A 238 -10.43 19.61 -8.60
N GLU A 239 -9.91 20.42 -7.69
CA GLU A 239 -8.52 20.87 -7.66
C GLU A 239 -7.56 19.84 -7.05
N ASN A 240 -8.07 18.77 -6.44
CA ASN A 240 -7.26 17.73 -5.85
C ASN A 240 -6.57 16.91 -6.95
N LYS A 241 -5.24 16.84 -6.84
CA LYS A 241 -4.36 16.03 -7.70
C LYS A 241 -4.72 14.54 -7.72
N LEU A 242 -5.56 14.04 -6.82
CA LEU A 242 -6.01 12.64 -6.80
C LEU A 242 -6.97 12.33 -7.93
N ILE A 243 -7.78 13.30 -8.35
CA ILE A 243 -8.80 13.13 -9.39
C ILE A 243 -8.57 14.03 -10.60
N ALA A 244 -7.65 14.99 -10.48
CA ALA A 244 -7.23 15.80 -11.62
C ALA A 244 -6.75 14.90 -12.78
N ASN A 245 -7.37 15.04 -13.95
CA ASN A 245 -7.15 14.25 -15.17
C ASN A 245 -7.64 12.80 -15.15
N LEU A 246 -8.33 12.36 -14.10
CA LEU A 246 -8.94 11.03 -14.07
C LEU A 246 -10.01 10.87 -15.16
N SER A 247 -10.78 11.91 -15.46
CA SER A 247 -11.79 11.88 -16.53
C SER A 247 -11.18 11.58 -17.90
N ASN A 248 -10.02 12.16 -18.22
CA ASN A 248 -9.30 11.88 -19.47
C ASN A 248 -8.94 10.39 -19.59
N LEU A 249 -8.42 9.80 -18.51
CA LEU A 249 -8.12 8.36 -18.51
C LEU A 249 -9.38 7.51 -18.74
N LEU A 250 -10.47 7.84 -18.03
CA LEU A 250 -11.70 7.05 -18.14
C LEU A 250 -12.36 7.19 -19.52
N GLU A 251 -12.23 8.34 -20.17
CA GLU A 251 -12.63 8.57 -21.56
C GLU A 251 -11.78 7.71 -22.52
N ASP A 252 -10.44 7.77 -22.42
CA ASP A 252 -9.55 6.92 -23.23
C ASP A 252 -9.89 5.42 -23.07
N MET A 253 -10.19 4.98 -21.84
CA MET A 253 -10.59 3.61 -21.55
C MET A 253 -11.95 3.24 -22.15
N GLU A 254 -12.90 4.17 -22.20
CA GLU A 254 -14.23 3.96 -22.81
C GLU A 254 -14.18 3.96 -24.34
N ASP A 255 -13.35 4.80 -24.94
CA ASP A 255 -13.26 4.90 -26.39
C ASP A 255 -12.45 3.74 -26.97
N LEU A 256 -11.28 3.48 -26.40
CA LEU A 256 -10.26 2.60 -26.98
C LEU A 256 -10.12 1.25 -26.27
N GLY A 257 -10.63 1.14 -25.04
CA GLY A 257 -10.53 -0.08 -24.26
C GLY A 257 -11.24 -1.27 -24.92
N ASN A 258 -10.78 -2.47 -24.61
CA ASN A 258 -11.58 -3.67 -24.89
C ASN A 258 -12.85 -3.67 -24.03
N ARG A 259 -13.83 -4.52 -24.38
CA ARG A 259 -15.11 -4.56 -23.67
C ARG A 259 -14.97 -4.65 -22.12
N PRO A 260 -14.14 -5.53 -21.54
CA PRO A 260 -13.92 -5.55 -20.09
C PRO A 260 -13.42 -4.22 -19.52
N LEU A 261 -12.53 -3.54 -20.23
CA LEU A 261 -12.00 -2.25 -19.77
C LEU A 261 -13.05 -1.15 -19.80
N LYS A 262 -13.90 -1.12 -20.83
CA LYS A 262 -15.04 -0.19 -20.92
C LYS A 262 -16.03 -0.40 -19.77
N GLU A 263 -16.39 -1.67 -19.51
CA GLU A 263 -17.23 -2.05 -18.37
C GLU A 263 -16.60 -1.60 -17.04
N LYS A 264 -15.28 -1.77 -16.90
CA LYS A 264 -14.53 -1.36 -15.70
C LYS A 264 -14.48 0.15 -15.51
N SER A 265 -14.26 0.91 -16.59
CA SER A 265 -14.29 2.37 -16.57
C SER A 265 -15.67 2.87 -16.14
N SER A 266 -16.73 2.30 -16.70
CA SER A 266 -18.11 2.66 -16.35
C SER A 266 -18.46 2.34 -14.89
N ASP A 267 -18.10 1.16 -14.37
CA ASP A 267 -18.25 0.79 -12.94
C ASP A 267 -17.50 1.77 -12.04
N PHE A 268 -16.31 2.19 -12.44
CA PHE A 268 -15.52 3.14 -11.67
C PHE A 268 -16.12 4.56 -11.68
N LYS A 269 -16.67 5.02 -12.81
CA LYS A 269 -17.43 6.29 -12.88
C LYS A 269 -18.66 6.27 -11.97
N GLU A 270 -19.41 5.17 -11.97
CA GLU A 270 -20.57 4.99 -11.09
C GLU A 270 -20.14 5.07 -9.62
N TYR A 271 -19.07 4.35 -9.25
CA TYR A 271 -18.48 4.43 -7.92
C TYR A 271 -18.12 5.86 -7.49
N LEU A 272 -17.49 6.66 -8.37
CA LEU A 272 -17.15 8.06 -8.06
C LEU A 272 -18.41 8.90 -7.84
N ASN A 273 -19.42 8.73 -8.69
CA ASN A 273 -20.71 9.43 -8.57
C ASN A 273 -21.45 9.09 -7.28
N GLU A 274 -21.49 7.81 -6.89
CA GLU A 274 -22.08 7.36 -5.63
C GLU A 274 -21.39 7.99 -4.40
N ARG A 275 -20.09 8.28 -4.52
CA ARG A 275 -19.32 8.98 -3.50
C ARG A 275 -19.45 10.51 -3.54
N GLY A 276 -20.22 11.05 -4.49
CA GLY A 276 -20.36 12.49 -4.69
C GLY A 276 -19.13 13.15 -5.31
N ILE A 277 -18.25 12.38 -5.93
CA ILE A 277 -17.03 12.88 -6.58
C ILE A 277 -17.37 13.19 -8.04
N GLN A 278 -17.31 14.47 -8.41
CA GLN A 278 -17.51 14.93 -9.79
C GLN A 278 -16.16 15.03 -10.51
N ILE A 279 -16.03 14.38 -11.66
CA ILE A 279 -14.82 14.35 -12.50
C ILE A 279 -15.13 14.78 -13.95
#